data_AF-A0A8S3K1H5-F1
#
_entry.id   AF-A0A8S3K1H5-F1
#
_cell.length_a   1.000
_cell.length_b   1.000
_cell.length_c   1.000
_cell.angle_alpha   90.00
_cell.angle_beta   90.00
_cell.angle_gamma   90.00
#
_symmetry.space_group_name_H-M   'P 1'
#
loop_
_entity.id
_entity.type
_entity.pdbx_description
1 polymer ?
#
loop_
_entity_poly.entity_id
_entity_poly.type
_entity_poly.pdbx_seq_one_letter_code
_entity_poly.pdbx_strand_id
1 'polypeptide(L)'
;MRARLYLNGDGNARRTHMSMFFVLMRSLNDQILKFPFNYKVTFCLYDQTPAQRHIIDSFRPDIKSSSFQRPRTDMNIASGIPKFFPLEMIQQE
;
A
#
# COMPACT_ATOMS: atom_id res chain seq x y z
N MET A 1 -0.70 11.40 -2.91
CA MET A 1 -0.50 10.02 -2.39
C MET A 1 0.29 9.20 -3.40
N ARG A 2 0.94 8.11 -3.00
CA ARG A 2 1.57 7.15 -3.92
C ARG A 2 1.52 5.72 -3.36
N ALA A 3 1.77 4.74 -4.22
CA ALA A 3 2.07 3.37 -3.81
C ALA A 3 3.58 3.13 -3.79
N ARG A 4 4.04 2.22 -2.94
CA ARG A 4 5.40 1.68 -2.92
C ARG A 4 5.30 0.16 -2.97
N LEU A 5 5.95 -0.42 -3.97
CA LEU A 5 5.93 -1.86 -4.24
C LEU A 5 7.32 -2.44 -4.00
N TYR A 6 7.38 -3.57 -3.30
CA TYR A 6 8.58 -4.40 -3.18
C TYR A 6 8.30 -5.73 -3.86
N LEU A 7 8.83 -5.90 -5.07
CA LEU A 7 8.60 -7.10 -5.89
C LEU A 7 9.11 -8.37 -5.21
N ASN A 8 10.17 -8.29 -4.41
CA ASN A 8 10.74 -9.42 -3.68
C ASN A 8 10.46 -9.35 -2.15
N GLY A 9 9.41 -8.61 -1.78
CA GLY A 9 8.96 -8.44 -0.40
C GLY A 9 9.82 -7.51 0.45
N ASP A 10 9.23 -7.09 1.58
CA ASP A 10 9.85 -6.25 2.62
C ASP A 10 9.68 -6.88 4.02
N GLY A 11 10.62 -6.60 4.92
CA GLY A 11 10.60 -7.12 6.29
C GLY A 11 10.48 -8.65 6.37
N ASN A 12 9.48 -9.13 7.11
CA ASN A 12 9.21 -10.57 7.30
C ASN A 12 8.55 -11.26 6.08
N ALA A 13 8.23 -10.51 5.03
CA ALA A 13 7.66 -11.02 3.79
C ALA A 13 8.70 -11.17 2.66
N ARG A 14 9.93 -10.72 2.90
CA ARG A 14 11.03 -10.78 1.93
C ARG A 14 11.21 -12.21 1.38
N ARG A 15 11.37 -12.33 0.06
CA ARG A 15 11.52 -13.58 -0.71
C ARG A 15 10.34 -14.56 -0.64
N THR A 16 9.23 -14.20 -0.01
CA THR A 16 8.04 -15.08 0.07
C THR A 16 6.81 -14.43 -0.55
N HIS A 17 6.67 -13.11 -0.42
CA HIS A 17 5.55 -12.35 -0.97
C HIS A 17 6.03 -11.06 -1.61
N MET A 18 5.26 -10.55 -2.55
CA MET A 18 5.29 -9.15 -2.97
C MET A 18 4.61 -8.30 -1.89
N SER A 19 5.23 -7.18 -1.51
CA SER A 19 4.70 -6.27 -0.49
C SER A 19 4.22 -4.96 -1.10
N MET A 20 3.01 -4.52 -0.73
CA MET A 20 2.42 -3.28 -1.24
C MET A 20 2.12 -2.31 -0.10
N PHE A 21 2.61 -1.08 -0.24
CA PHE A 21 2.44 -0.03 0.76
C PHE A 21 1.84 1.24 0.18
N PHE A 22 1.01 1.89 0.97
CA PHE A 22 0.47 3.22 0.72
C PHE A 22 1.36 4.25 1.40
N VAL A 23 1.57 5.37 0.71
CA VAL A 23 2.33 6.50 1.24
C VAL A 23 1.51 7.77 1.09
N LEU A 24 1.20 8.37 2.24
CA LEU A 24 0.62 9.70 2.29
C LEU A 24 1.71 10.73 1.98
N MET A 25 1.46 11.57 0.99
CA MET A 25 2.41 12.57 0.47
C MET A 25 1.91 13.95 0.86
N ARG A 26 2.83 14.89 1.10
CA ARG A 26 2.49 16.30 1.32
C ARG A 26 1.87 16.90 0.06
N SER A 27 0.87 17.76 0.25
CA SER A 27 0.22 18.54 -0.79
C SER A 27 0.19 20.03 -0.44
N LEU A 28 0.16 20.89 -1.46
CA LEU A 28 -0.07 22.33 -1.28
C LEU A 28 -1.42 22.61 -0.61
N ASN A 29 -2.38 21.70 -0.77
CA ASN A 29 -3.74 21.84 -0.24
C ASN A 29 -3.95 21.13 1.11
N ASP A 30 -2.91 20.66 1.81
CA ASP A 30 -3.06 19.93 3.09
C ASP A 30 -3.77 20.75 4.19
N GLN A 31 -3.86 22.09 4.07
CA GLN A 31 -4.58 22.93 5.03
C GLN A 31 -6.10 22.75 5.00
N ILE A 32 -6.66 22.35 3.84
CA ILE A 32 -8.11 22.17 3.66
C ILE A 32 -8.54 20.70 3.73
N LEU A 33 -7.58 19.77 3.84
CA LEU A 33 -7.84 18.34 3.93
C LEU A 33 -8.01 17.90 5.39
N LYS A 34 -8.83 16.86 5.60
CA LYS A 34 -9.04 16.26 6.92
C LYS A 34 -7.88 15.34 7.29
N PHE A 35 -7.38 15.46 8.52
CA PHE A 35 -6.38 14.58 9.10
C PHE A 35 -6.78 14.13 10.52
N PRO A 36 -6.34 12.95 10.98
CA PRO A 36 -5.55 11.96 10.23
C PRO A 36 -6.35 11.33 9.08
N PHE A 37 -5.66 10.92 8.04
CA PHE A 37 -6.25 10.24 6.89
C PHE A 37 -6.92 8.94 7.37
N ASN A 38 -8.23 8.80 7.14
CA ASN A 38 -9.03 7.69 7.69
C ASN A 38 -9.88 6.96 6.64
N TYR A 39 -9.59 7.17 5.36
CA TYR A 39 -10.29 6.50 4.27
C TYR A 39 -9.74 5.08 4.07
N LYS A 40 -10.64 4.11 3.83
CA LYS A 40 -10.25 2.73 3.51
C LYS A 40 -9.35 2.73 2.27
N VAL A 41 -8.19 2.10 2.39
CA VAL A 41 -7.26 1.89 1.27
C VAL A 41 -7.47 0.48 0.75
N THR A 42 -7.74 0.35 -0.55
CA THR A 42 -7.87 -0.93 -1.24
C THR A 42 -6.79 -1.02 -2.31
N PHE A 43 -6.03 -2.10 -2.26
CA PHE A 43 -5.09 -2.50 -3.29
C PHE A 43 -5.72 -3.55 -4.19
N CYS A 44 -5.44 -3.43 -5.49
CA CYS A 44 -5.87 -4.40 -6.49
C CYS A 44 -4.66 -4.75 -7.37
N LEU A 45 -4.34 -6.03 -7.44
CA LEU A 45 -3.47 -6.60 -8.47
C LEU A 45 -4.35 -7.19 -9.56
N TYR A 46 -4.32 -6.56 -10.73
CA TYR A 46 -5.14 -6.97 -11.86
C TYR A 46 -4.54 -8.20 -12.54
N ASP A 47 -5.23 -9.33 -12.42
CA ASP A 47 -5.09 -10.46 -13.34
C ASP A 47 -5.42 -10.02 -14.78
N GLN A 48 -4.45 -10.17 -15.68
CA GLN A 48 -4.53 -9.78 -17.09
C GLN A 48 -4.98 -10.94 -18.00
N THR A 49 -5.24 -12.12 -17.44
CA THR A 49 -5.80 -13.25 -18.19
C THR A 49 -7.31 -13.07 -18.40
N PRO A 50 -7.92 -13.84 -19.31
CA PRO A 50 -9.38 -13.87 -19.45
C PRO A 50 -10.13 -14.28 -18.18
N ALA A 51 -9.45 -14.91 -17.21
CA ALA A 51 -10.05 -15.33 -15.96
C ALA A 51 -10.37 -14.16 -15.01
N GLN A 52 -9.68 -13.02 -15.16
CA GLN A 52 -9.88 -11.78 -14.37
C GLN A 52 -9.95 -12.01 -12.84
N ARG A 53 -9.14 -12.95 -12.33
CA ARG A 53 -9.05 -13.28 -10.90
C ARG A 53 -8.13 -12.30 -10.17
N HIS A 54 -8.57 -11.04 -10.09
CA HIS A 54 -7.80 -9.99 -9.43
C HIS A 54 -7.60 -10.29 -7.94
N ILE A 55 -6.43 -9.92 -7.41
CA ILE A 55 -6.14 -10.02 -5.98
C ILE A 55 -6.45 -8.67 -5.35
N ILE A 56 -7.43 -8.66 -4.44
CA ILE A 56 -7.91 -7.45 -3.79
C ILE A 56 -7.71 -7.61 -2.29
N ASP A 57 -7.01 -6.66 -1.69
CA ASP A 57 -6.87 -6.57 -0.25
C ASP A 57 -6.96 -5.12 0.20
N SER A 58 -7.38 -4.89 1.44
CA SER A 58 -7.67 -3.55 1.93
C SER A 58 -7.42 -3.43 3.41
N PHE A 59 -7.09 -2.22 3.83
CA PHE A 59 -6.94 -1.89 5.24
C PHE A 59 -7.62 -0.56 5.57
N ARG A 60 -8.00 -0.39 6.83
CA ARG A 60 -8.41 0.90 7.38
C ARG A 60 -7.19 1.53 8.08
N PRO A 61 -6.81 2.76 7.71
CA PRO A 61 -5.73 3.48 8.39
C PRO A 61 -5.93 3.53 9.91
N ASP A 62 -4.87 3.23 10.67
CA ASP A 62 -4.86 3.49 12.12
C ASP A 62 -4.60 4.97 12.36
N ILE A 63 -5.60 5.68 12.89
CA ILE A 63 -5.53 7.11 13.18
C ILE A 63 -4.48 7.48 14.23
N LYS A 64 -3.95 6.51 14.99
CA LYS A 64 -2.85 6.73 15.94
C LYS A 64 -1.47 6.62 15.27
N SER A 65 -1.37 6.00 14.10
CA SER A 65 -0.11 5.83 13.39
C SER A 65 0.37 7.16 12.77
N SER A 66 1.68 7.38 12.83
CA SER A 66 2.34 8.51 12.18
C SER A 66 2.22 8.48 10.65
N SER A 67 2.02 7.29 10.04
CA SER A 67 1.86 7.12 8.60
C SER A 67 0.67 7.90 8.01
N PHE A 68 -0.36 8.16 8.82
CA PHE A 68 -1.62 8.76 8.36
C PHE A 68 -1.89 10.15 8.95
N GLN A 69 -0.96 10.70 9.74
CA GLN A 69 -1.04 12.08 10.20
C GLN A 69 -0.79 13.05 9.06
N ARG A 70 -1.11 14.34 9.27
CA ARG A 70 -0.76 15.40 8.33
C ARG A 70 0.74 15.38 8.03
N PRO A 71 1.16 15.25 6.75
CA PRO A 71 2.57 15.22 6.38
C PRO A 71 3.32 16.47 6.84
N ARG A 72 4.48 16.26 7.47
CA ARG A 72 5.41 17.33 7.87
C ARG A 72 6.62 17.45 6.93
N THR A 73 6.93 16.36 6.25
CA THR A 73 7.95 16.22 5.19
C THR A 73 7.24 15.82 3.88
N ASP A 74 7.99 15.62 2.80
CA ASP A 74 7.42 15.26 1.49
C ASP A 74 6.58 13.97 1.52
N MET A 75 6.92 13.03 2.40
CA MET A 75 6.26 11.74 2.53
C MET A 75 6.24 11.26 3.98
N ASN A 76 5.13 10.65 4.39
CA ASN A 76 5.07 9.89 5.64
C ASN A 76 5.73 8.50 5.49
N ILE A 77 5.88 7.80 6.61
CA ILE A 77 6.29 6.39 6.63
C ILE A 77 5.24 5.54 5.90
N ALA A 78 5.69 4.67 5.02
CA ALA A 78 4.84 3.77 4.25
C ALA A 78 4.07 2.80 5.18
N SER A 79 2.81 2.54 4.87
CA SER A 79 1.98 1.59 5.61
C SER A 79 1.09 0.81 4.65
N GLY A 80 0.92 -0.49 4.86
CA GLY A 80 0.22 -1.36 3.93
C GLY A 80 0.35 -2.83 4.30
N ILE A 81 0.48 -3.68 3.29
CA ILE A 81 0.29 -5.13 3.41
C ILE A 81 1.60 -5.82 3.02
N PRO A 82 2.42 -6.24 4.01
CA PRO A 82 3.70 -6.91 3.73
C PRO A 82 3.53 -8.21 2.93
N LYS A 83 2.51 -9.00 3.24
CA LYS A 83 2.21 -10.27 2.56
C LYS A 83 1.05 -10.11 1.58
N PHE A 84 1.19 -9.22 0.60
CA PHE A 84 0.10 -8.87 -0.30
C PHE A 84 -0.16 -9.93 -1.38
N PHE A 85 0.89 -10.49 -1.99
CA PHE A 85 0.75 -11.56 -2.99
C PHE A 85 1.90 -12.58 -2.87
N PRO A 86 1.63 -13.89 -2.76
CA PRO A 86 2.69 -14.91 -2.69
C PRO A 86 3.53 -14.95 -3.97
N LEU A 87 4.86 -14.98 -3.85
CA LEU A 87 5.74 -15.02 -5.03
C LEU A 87 5.65 -16.33 -5.79
N GLU A 88 5.32 -17.44 -5.11
CA GLU A 88 5.11 -18.75 -5.74
C GLU A 88 3.96 -18.76 -6.76
N MET A 89 3.03 -17.80 -6.65
CA MET A 89 1.92 -17.64 -7.58
C MET A 89 2.29 -16.79 -8.80
N ILE A 90 3.45 -16.13 -8.79
CA ILE A 90 3.99 -15.45 -9.98
C ILE A 90 4.57 -16.54 -10.88
N GLN A 91 3.84 -16.92 -11.92
CA GLN A 91 4.36 -17.82 -12.95
C GLN A 91 5.52 -17.12 -13.67
N GLN A 92 6.72 -17.68 -13.55
CA GLN A 92 7.83 -17.40 -14.45
C GLN A 92 7.75 -18.47 -15.54
N GLU A 93 7.54 -18.05 -16.80
CA GLU A 93 7.82 -18.90 -17.96
C GLU A 93 9.32 -19.21 -18.04
#